data_AF-A0A821C996-F1
#
_entry.id   AF-A0A821C996-F1
#
_cell.length_a   1.000
_cell.length_b   1.000
_cell.length_c   1.000
_cell.angle_alpha   90.00
_cell.angle_beta   90.00
_cell.angle_gamma   90.00
#
_symmetry.space_group_name_H-M   'P 1'
#
loop_
_entity.id
_entity.type
_entity.pdbx_description
1 polymer ?
#
loop_
_entity_poly.entity_id
_entity_poly.type
_entity_poly.pdbx_seq_one_letter_code
_entity_poly.pdbx_strand_id
1 'polypeptide(L)'
;TVSIDGDASSSSSQNVPMHSLRLSAIRELIETEQRYVDDLLIVTNQFIRPLNSARALNEQEIGQLFINWFDLIALNSNLLNALHAQVDYKEALPLTGSDVVMRAPRSASLSNI
;
A
#
# COMPACT_ATOMS: atom_id res chain seq x y z
N THR A 1 32.03 -43.00 31.85
CA THR A 1 30.75 -42.94 31.12
C THR A 1 30.45 -41.48 30.83
N VAL A 2 31.00 -41.01 29.70
CA VAL A 2 30.81 -39.63 29.23
C VAL A 2 29.88 -39.70 28.04
N SER A 3 28.71 -39.09 28.17
CA SER A 3 27.89 -38.62 27.06
C SER A 3 27.26 -37.31 27.52
N ILE A 4 27.89 -36.21 27.09
CA ILE A 4 27.36 -34.86 27.12
C ILE A 4 27.00 -34.58 25.66
N ASP A 5 25.71 -34.66 25.34
CA ASP A 5 25.10 -34.05 24.15
C ASP A 5 23.84 -33.37 24.74
N GLY A 6 23.67 -32.05 24.72
CA GLY A 6 23.98 -31.14 23.64
C GLY A 6 22.76 -31.00 22.73
N ASP A 7 21.60 -30.62 23.26
CA ASP A 7 20.48 -30.18 22.41
C ASP A 7 19.99 -28.79 22.85
N ALA A 8 20.56 -27.79 22.19
CA ALA A 8 20.12 -26.42 22.20
C ALA A 8 19.03 -26.26 21.14
N SER A 9 17.79 -26.62 21.47
CA SER A 9 16.66 -26.49 20.55
C SER A 9 15.41 -26.00 21.28
N SER A 10 15.28 -24.68 21.46
CA SER A 10 13.99 -23.98 21.69
C SER A 10 14.19 -22.45 21.71
N SER A 11 14.55 -21.86 20.58
CA SER A 11 14.52 -20.41 20.37
C SER A 11 13.68 -20.06 19.12
N SER A 12 12.42 -20.50 19.08
CA SER A 12 11.55 -20.33 17.91
C SER A 12 10.21 -19.62 18.17
N SER A 13 10.11 -18.73 19.16
CA SER A 13 8.84 -18.02 19.45
C SER A 13 8.92 -16.50 19.61
N GLN A 14 10.07 -15.85 19.36
CA GLN A 14 10.24 -14.41 19.64
C GLN A 14 10.02 -13.46 18.44
N ASN A 15 9.56 -13.93 17.27
CA ASN A 15 9.39 -13.08 16.08
C ASN A 15 7.94 -12.74 15.69
N VAL A 16 6.96 -13.16 16.50
CA VAL A 16 5.52 -12.98 16.24
C VAL A 16 5.00 -11.55 16.54
N PRO A 17 5.47 -10.82 17.58
CA PRO A 17 4.89 -9.52 17.93
C PRO A 17 5.22 -8.39 16.95
N MET A 18 6.44 -8.39 16.40
CA MET A 18 6.88 -7.30 15.52
C MET A 18 6.20 -7.35 14.15
N HIS A 19 5.93 -8.55 13.64
CA HIS A 19 5.23 -8.73 12.38
C HIS A 19 3.77 -8.29 12.47
N SER A 20 3.08 -8.61 13.57
CA SER A 20 1.68 -8.21 13.77
C SER A 20 1.51 -6.71 13.94
N LEU A 21 2.39 -6.04 14.71
CA LEU A 21 2.40 -4.58 14.85
C LEU A 21 2.64 -3.87 13.52
N ARG A 22 3.64 -4.35 12.75
CA ARG A 22 3.94 -3.79 11.42
C ARG A 22 2.75 -3.94 10.48
N LEU A 23 2.10 -5.09 10.44
CA LEU A 23 0.96 -5.34 9.57
C LEU A 23 -0.25 -4.49 9.97
N SER A 24 -0.48 -4.32 11.28
CA SER A 24 -1.52 -3.43 11.80
C SER A 24 -1.32 -1.98 11.34
N ALA A 25 -0.10 -1.45 11.47
CA ALA A 25 0.22 -0.10 11.05
C ALA A 25 0.05 0.11 9.53
N ILE A 26 0.39 -0.90 8.72
CA ILE A 26 0.21 -0.83 7.26
C ILE A 26 -1.28 -0.83 6.89
N ARG A 27 -2.09 -1.67 7.55
CA ARG A 27 -3.55 -1.71 7.32
C ARG A 27 -4.21 -0.41 7.74
N GLU A 28 -3.84 0.12 8.90
CA GLU A 28 -4.33 1.41 9.38
C GLU A 28 -3.98 2.53 8.39
N LEU A 29 -2.73 2.56 7.89
CA LEU A 29 -2.31 3.54 6.87
C LEU A 29 -3.20 3.48 5.63
N ILE A 30 -3.42 2.28 5.07
CA ILE A 30 -4.26 2.10 3.88
C ILE A 30 -5.69 2.53 4.14
N GLU A 31 -6.25 2.16 5.29
CA GLU A 31 -7.61 2.53 5.65
C GLU A 31 -7.76 4.05 5.82
N THR A 32 -6.79 4.70 6.46
CA THR A 32 -6.78 6.15 6.60
C THR A 32 -6.63 6.86 5.26
N GLU A 33 -5.83 6.31 4.34
CA GLU A 33 -5.65 6.85 3.00
C GLU A 33 -6.92 6.70 2.15
N GLN A 34 -7.61 5.56 2.24
CA GLN A 34 -8.92 5.36 1.61
C GLN A 34 -9.94 6.39 2.11
N ARG A 35 -10.03 6.58 3.43
CA ARG A 35 -10.91 7.60 4.02
C ARG A 35 -10.57 9.00 3.52
N TYR A 36 -9.28 9.32 3.39
CA TYR A 36 -8.84 10.60 2.86
C TYR A 36 -9.29 10.81 1.40
N VAL A 37 -9.09 9.83 0.53
CA VAL A 37 -9.55 9.90 -0.86
C VAL A 37 -11.07 10.02 -0.94
N ASP A 38 -11.81 9.29 -0.11
CA ASP A 38 -13.27 9.37 -0.05
C ASP A 38 -13.73 10.78 0.36
N ASP A 39 -13.09 11.39 1.36
CA ASP A 39 -13.38 12.77 1.76
C ASP A 39 -13.13 13.77 0.62
N LEU A 40 -12.04 13.59 -0.15
CA LEU A 40 -11.76 14.43 -1.31
C LEU A 40 -12.87 14.31 -2.38
N LEU A 41 -13.38 13.10 -2.60
CA LEU A 41 -14.47 12.86 -3.53
C LEU A 41 -15.80 13.44 -3.03
N ILE A 42 -16.08 13.33 -1.73
CA ILE A 42 -17.27 13.92 -1.10
C ILE A 42 -17.30 15.43 -1.36
N VAL A 43 -16.18 16.13 -1.15
CA VAL A 43 -16.14 17.57 -1.37
C VAL A 43 -16.40 17.93 -2.83
N THR A 44 -15.87 17.13 -3.77
CA THR A 44 -16.15 17.29 -5.19
C THR A 44 -17.65 17.16 -5.49
N ASN A 45 -18.32 16.20 -4.85
CA ASN A 45 -19.72 15.86 -5.09
C ASN A 45 -20.69 16.84 -4.43
N GLN A 46 -20.38 17.26 -3.21
CA GLN A 46 -21.25 18.08 -2.37
C GLN A 46 -21.02 19.58 -2.54
N PHE A 47 -19.81 20.00 -2.94
CA PHE A 47 -19.48 21.42 -3.09
C PHE A 47 -19.15 21.77 -4.54
N ILE A 48 -18.10 21.20 -5.13
CA ILE A 48 -17.61 21.65 -6.46
C ILE A 48 -18.67 21.49 -7.54
N ARG A 49 -19.30 20.30 -7.64
CA ARG A 49 -20.34 20.03 -8.64
C ARG A 49 -21.57 20.94 -8.47
N PRO A 50 -22.15 21.09 -7.27
CA PRO A 50 -23.26 22.02 -7.06
C PRO A 50 -22.90 23.49 -7.32
N LEU A 51 -21.72 23.96 -6.89
CA LEU A 51 -21.28 25.34 -7.09
C LEU A 51 -21.13 25.69 -8.57
N ASN A 52 -20.62 24.75 -9.37
CA ASN A 52 -20.50 24.92 -10.82
C ASN A 52 -21.89 24.87 -11.50
N SER A 53 -22.72 23.90 -11.11
CA SER A 53 -24.06 23.68 -11.73
C SER A 53 -25.04 24.83 -11.43
N ALA A 54 -24.94 25.43 -10.24
CA ALA A 54 -25.74 26.59 -9.86
C ALA A 54 -25.23 27.90 -10.49
N ARG A 55 -24.13 27.87 -11.26
CA ARG A 55 -23.38 29.06 -11.70
C ARG A 55 -23.08 30.05 -10.57
N ALA A 56 -22.93 29.52 -9.34
CA ALA A 56 -22.64 30.32 -8.17
C ALA A 56 -21.21 30.86 -8.20
N LEU A 57 -20.30 30.10 -8.83
CA LEU A 57 -18.91 30.46 -9.05
C LEU A 57 -18.50 30.08 -10.48
N ASN A 58 -17.63 30.87 -11.08
CA ASN A 58 -16.98 30.52 -12.34
C ASN A 58 -15.81 29.55 -12.12
N GLU A 59 -15.33 28.91 -13.19
CA GLU A 59 -14.28 27.89 -13.11
C GLU A 59 -12.97 28.42 -12.49
N GLN A 60 -12.67 29.70 -12.71
CA GLN A 60 -11.49 30.35 -12.14
C GLN A 60 -11.61 30.53 -10.62
N GLU A 61 -12.75 30.99 -10.12
CA GLU A 61 -13.05 31.12 -8.69
C GLU A 61 -13.05 29.76 -7.99
N ILE A 62 -13.60 28.73 -8.64
CA ILE A 62 -13.54 27.35 -8.15
C ILE A 62 -12.09 26.88 -8.06
N GLY A 63 -11.25 27.17 -9.06
CA GLY A 63 -9.82 26.83 -9.05
C GLY A 63 -9.01 27.57 -7.98
N GLN A 64 -9.45 28.77 -7.58
CA GLN A 64 -8.85 29.51 -6.46
C GLN A 64 -9.24 28.95 -5.09
N LEU A 65 -10.46 28.42 -4.96
CA LEU A 65 -10.94 27.84 -3.71
C LEU A 65 -10.45 26.39 -3.53
N PHE A 66 -10.40 25.62 -4.63
CA PHE A 66 -10.03 24.20 -4.67
C PHE A 66 -8.75 23.99 -5.49
N ILE A 67 -7.64 24.49 -4.96
CA ILE A 67 -6.34 24.45 -5.64
C ILE A 67 -5.88 23.00 -5.83
N ASN A 68 -5.49 22.65 -7.06
CA ASN A 68 -4.95 21.35 -7.45
C ASN A 68 -5.80 20.15 -7.00
N TRP A 69 -7.10 20.35 -6.85
CA TRP A 69 -7.97 19.40 -6.19
C TRP A 69 -8.08 18.06 -6.93
N PHE A 70 -8.27 18.12 -8.25
CA PHE A 70 -8.36 16.92 -9.09
C PHE A 70 -7.03 16.18 -9.18
N ASP A 71 -5.91 16.91 -9.22
CA ASP A 71 -4.57 16.32 -9.19
C ASP A 71 -4.30 15.63 -7.85
N LEU A 72 -4.75 16.23 -6.76
CA LEU A 72 -4.66 15.67 -5.42
C LEU A 72 -5.47 14.37 -5.31
N ILE A 73 -6.70 14.34 -5.82
CA ILE A 73 -7.51 13.11 -5.88
C ILE A 73 -6.79 12.03 -6.71
N ALA A 74 -6.33 12.38 -7.91
CA ALA A 74 -5.68 11.42 -8.80
C ALA A 74 -4.41 10.83 -8.20
N LEU A 75 -3.56 11.68 -7.60
CA LEU A 75 -2.31 11.26 -6.98
C LEU A 75 -2.55 10.34 -5.78
N ASN A 76 -3.44 10.73 -4.87
CA ASN A 76 -3.71 9.93 -3.66
C ASN A 76 -4.46 8.63 -4.00
N SER A 77 -5.34 8.64 -5.00
CA SER A 77 -5.96 7.41 -5.51
C SER A 77 -4.91 6.45 -6.11
N ASN A 78 -3.94 6.97 -6.85
CA ASN A 78 -2.85 6.16 -7.40
C ASN A 78 -1.95 5.60 -6.30
N LEU A 79 -1.64 6.40 -5.28
CA LEU A 79 -0.89 5.96 -4.11
C LEU A 79 -1.63 4.82 -3.39
N LEU A 80 -2.92 5.00 -3.12
CA LEU A 80 -3.77 4.02 -2.47
C LEU A 80 -3.83 2.70 -3.25
N ASN A 81 -4.04 2.77 -4.56
CA ASN A 81 -4.02 1.59 -5.43
C ASN A 81 -2.67 0.85 -5.38
N ALA A 82 -1.56 1.59 -5.36
CA ALA A 82 -0.23 1.01 -5.23
C ALA A 82 -0.02 0.34 -3.86
N LEU A 83 -0.54 0.93 -2.78
CA LEU A 83 -0.48 0.36 -1.43
C LEU A 83 -1.28 -0.94 -1.34
N HIS A 84 -2.51 -0.97 -1.87
CA HIS A 84 -3.33 -2.18 -1.94
C HIS A 84 -2.62 -3.31 -2.71
N ALA A 85 -2.11 -3.02 -3.90
CA ALA A 85 -1.41 -4.02 -4.72
C ALA A 85 -0.20 -4.64 -3.98
N GLN A 86 0.52 -3.85 -3.17
CA GLN A 86 1.65 -4.35 -2.39
C GLN A 86 1.24 -5.19 -1.17
N VAL A 87 0.11 -4.90 -0.53
CA VAL A 87 -0.40 -5.69 0.59
C VAL A 87 -1.01 -6.99 0.09
N ASP A 88 -1.81 -6.94 -0.97
CA ASP A 88 -2.41 -8.12 -1.59
C ASP A 88 -1.33 -9.13 -2.03
N TYR A 89 -0.23 -8.64 -2.62
CA TYR A 89 0.91 -9.49 -2.98
C TYR A 89 1.61 -10.12 -1.76
N LYS A 90 1.75 -9.38 -0.65
CA LYS A 90 2.42 -9.85 0.57
C LYS A 90 1.56 -10.75 1.44
N GLU A 91 0.24 -10.61 1.36
CA GLU A 91 -0.72 -11.44 2.09
C GLU A 91 -1.08 -12.71 1.31
N ALA A 92 -1.06 -12.67 -0.03
CA ALA A 92 -1.22 -13.85 -0.89
C ALA A 92 -0.01 -14.79 -0.91
N LEU A 93 1.19 -14.30 -0.54
CA LEU A 93 2.35 -15.14 -0.31
C LEU A 93 2.35 -15.64 1.12
N PRO A 94 2.20 -16.96 1.38
CA PRO A 94 2.38 -17.49 2.72
C PRO A 94 3.82 -17.17 3.14
N LEU A 95 3.98 -16.40 4.20
CA LEU A 95 5.26 -16.15 4.85
C LEU A 95 5.77 -17.46 5.49
N THR A 96 6.19 -18.42 4.67
CA THR A 96 7.08 -19.48 5.11
C THR A 96 8.49 -18.89 5.06
N GLY A 97 9.16 -18.89 6.21
CA GLY A 97 10.45 -18.20 6.43
C GLY A 97 11.64 -18.84 5.71
N SER A 98 11.54 -19.11 4.40
CA SER A 98 12.58 -19.80 3.63
C SER A 98 12.90 -19.19 2.26
N ASP A 99 12.39 -18.02 1.89
CA ASP A 99 12.70 -17.41 0.57
C ASP A 99 14.07 -16.72 0.55
N VAL A 100 15.09 -17.56 0.74
CA VAL A 100 16.40 -17.43 0.13
C VAL A 100 16.21 -17.41 -1.40
N VAL A 101 16.42 -16.23 -1.98
CA VAL A 101 16.94 -16.05 -3.35
C VAL A 101 16.10 -16.69 -4.46
N MET A 102 15.01 -16.05 -4.87
CA MET A 102 14.60 -16.11 -6.28
C MET A 102 15.34 -15.02 -7.07
N ARG A 103 16.55 -15.36 -7.53
CA ARG A 103 17.24 -14.58 -8.55
C ARG A 103 16.49 -14.79 -9.87
N ALA A 104 15.97 -13.72 -10.46
CA ALA A 104 15.29 -13.75 -11.75
C ALA A 104 16.11 -14.54 -12.80
N PRO A 105 15.49 -15.39 -13.63
CA PRO A 105 16.23 -16.11 -14.67
C PRO A 105 16.74 -15.08 -15.68
N ARG A 106 18.07 -14.94 -15.76
CA ARG A 106 18.69 -14.27 -16.91
C ARG A 106 18.30 -15.07 -18.15
N SER A 107 17.60 -14.43 -19.07
CA SER A 107 17.36 -14.97 -20.40
C SER A 107 18.71 -15.29 -21.05
N ALA A 108 18.99 -16.58 -21.25
CA ALA A 108 20.07 -17.00 -22.12
C ALA A 108 19.57 -16.84 -23.56
N SER A 109 20.06 -15.79 -24.23
CA SER A 109 19.95 -15.68 -25.68
C SER A 109 20.81 -16.80 -26.30
N LEU A 110 20.17 -17.79 -26.91
CA LEU A 110 20.83 -18.77 -27.78
C LEU A 110 20.43 -18.47 -29.22
N SER A 111 21.28 -17.74 -29.93
CA SER A 111 21.42 -17.83 -31.38
C SER A 111 22.80 -17.30 -31.78
N ASN A 112 23.68 -18.23 -32.12
CA ASN A 112 24.60 -18.18 -33.28
C ASN A 112 25.75 -19.18 -33.10
N ILE A 113 25.55 -20.39 -33.62
CA ILE A 113 26.57 -21.15 -34.37
C ILE A 113 25.86 -21.71 -35.59
#